data_AF-A0A942DT56-F1
#
_entry.id   AF-A0A942DT56-F1
#
_cell.length_a   1.000
_cell.length_b   1.000
_cell.length_c   1.000
_cell.angle_alpha   90.00
_cell.angle_beta   90.00
_cell.angle_gamma   90.00
#
_symmetry.space_group_name_H-M   'P 1'
#
loop_
_entity.id
_entity.type
_entity.pdbx_description
1 polymer ?
#
loop_
_entity_poly.entity_id
_entity_poly.type
_entity_poly.pdbx_seq_one_letter_code
_entity_poly.pdbx_strand_id
1 'polypeptide(L)'
;MKMNVLRALLVPWFLLFVMIIAAIVSDGMNFHFQHKYAPYVWYALWVGVATCLYANFATLSKAGIWIAHSLPSALKRSPWGWLLRAVLAAGIAFGFYMAGQTPWAPVIWHGAVVPGICTICLFVVVRSIMGPILVWCSRVAFSRFSAFLLSIPVFALVPITAIFLGNMVFNAYVASRPEFVMVPQARSAAEGEAAKEAPAEEEAPKTEVVAKSELAIEFQEAAKSGKPCQDESKAVQANLIPNGPEDTVYWAIAAMKCIEIKSVVGLPKLAKIMTDHPSAQVRAAAIRAMMKFPREDVKRIGYLIVKRISEKEPLEVIEAAAVVLPKLGEDEAKWTMKRLTGLLDNDKTSGVASHVLVKNLKREDLVAEYVSTNLGGNPTSNRRAISMICSLPKESRKMAEPHIESVVAAIKTGDENDPAIDALECLGHPGFLAIRQEVTEPKRLNKPIAARALAEMDVKSEEPDATLETAVKCARDKDSEVRKWCSQTLGKIGAPALPQILDLLRSSDKDLKEAGTNALNFFKDPIAKQELVKVRAENSGWMANQKKLQIAQAVDKALAKIMSEENQEHETK
;
A
#
# COMPACT_ATOMS: atom_id res chain seq x y z
N MET A 1 42.02 43.99 32.37
CA MET A 1 40.64 43.77 31.86
C MET A 1 39.94 42.74 32.75
N LYS A 2 38.85 43.08 33.45
CA LYS A 2 38.08 42.10 34.25
C LYS A 2 37.35 41.15 33.28
N MET A 3 37.93 40.00 32.99
CA MET A 3 37.30 38.97 32.16
C MET A 3 36.10 38.39 32.90
N ASN A 4 34.90 38.49 32.31
CA ASN A 4 33.72 37.80 32.83
C ASN A 4 33.83 36.31 32.45
N VAL A 5 34.50 35.52 33.30
CA VAL A 5 34.78 34.09 33.06
C VAL A 5 33.51 33.32 32.68
N LEU A 6 32.39 33.61 33.33
CA LEU A 6 31.10 32.97 33.03
C LEU A 6 30.58 33.27 31.61
N ARG A 7 30.83 34.47 31.07
CA ARG A 7 30.46 34.80 29.68
C ARG A 7 31.39 34.11 28.69
N ALA A 8 32.70 34.11 28.98
CA ALA A 8 33.70 33.46 28.13
C ALA A 8 33.49 31.94 28.00
N LEU A 9 32.99 31.29 29.05
CA LEU A 9 32.61 29.86 29.02
C LEU A 9 31.33 29.58 28.22
N LEU A 10 30.40 30.54 28.12
CA LEU A 10 29.10 30.33 27.47
C LEU A 10 29.12 30.59 25.95
N VAL A 11 29.94 31.55 25.50
CA VAL A 11 29.97 31.99 24.09
C VAL A 11 30.29 30.85 23.11
N PRO A 12 31.31 30.00 23.32
CA PRO A 12 31.61 28.90 22.39
C PRO A 12 30.45 27.91 22.25
N TRP A 13 29.75 27.63 23.35
CA TRP A 13 28.61 26.72 23.38
C TRP A 13 27.35 27.32 22.74
N PHE A 14 27.14 28.63 22.87
CA PHE A 14 26.07 29.32 22.15
C PHE A 14 26.29 29.29 20.63
N LEU A 15 27.52 29.51 20.17
CA LEU A 15 27.86 29.39 18.76
C LEU A 15 27.65 27.96 18.24
N LEU A 16 28.12 26.95 18.99
CA LEU A 16 27.88 25.54 18.65
C LEU A 16 26.38 25.22 18.61
N PHE A 17 25.59 25.71 19.57
CA PHE A 17 24.13 25.53 19.60
C PHE A 17 23.44 26.06 18.33
N VAL A 18 23.75 27.30 17.94
CA VAL A 18 23.19 27.91 16.74
C VAL A 18 23.63 27.15 15.49
N MET A 19 24.90 26.73 15.41
CA MET A 19 25.42 25.94 14.30
C MET A 19 24.71 24.59 14.17
N ILE A 20 24.42 23.90 15.27
CA ILE A 20 23.70 22.61 15.24
C ILE A 20 22.27 22.79 14.73
N ILE A 21 21.54 23.79 15.22
CA ILE A 21 20.17 24.06 14.75
C ILE A 21 20.18 24.46 13.27
N ALA A 22 21.08 25.37 12.87
CA ALA A 22 21.22 25.79 11.49
C ALA A 22 21.60 24.62 10.57
N ALA A 23 22.48 23.72 11.04
CA ALA A 23 22.84 22.51 10.30
C ALA A 23 21.62 21.60 10.11
N ILE A 24 20.88 21.25 11.16
CA ILE A 24 19.70 20.37 11.07
C ILE A 24 18.62 20.96 10.16
N VAL A 25 18.32 22.25 10.32
CA VAL A 25 17.31 22.94 9.50
C VAL A 25 17.79 23.06 8.05
N SER A 26 19.04 23.44 7.80
CA SER A 26 19.59 23.56 6.44
C SER A 26 19.75 22.21 5.74
N ASP A 27 20.16 21.17 6.48
CA ASP A 27 20.25 19.79 6.04
C ASP A 27 18.85 19.34 5.60
N GLY A 28 17.86 19.42 6.50
CA GLY A 28 16.49 19.02 6.20
C GLY A 28 15.82 19.84 5.08
N MET A 29 16.21 21.10 4.87
CA MET A 29 15.67 21.94 3.79
C MET A 29 16.34 21.74 2.42
N ASN A 30 17.64 21.43 2.36
CA ASN A 30 18.40 21.40 1.11
C ASN A 30 18.86 20.00 0.67
N PHE A 31 18.92 19.03 1.57
CA PHE A 31 19.50 17.72 1.28
C PHE A 31 18.63 16.60 1.86
N HIS A 32 18.16 15.71 0.99
CA HIS A 32 17.64 14.42 1.44
C HIS A 32 18.85 13.58 1.87
N PHE A 33 19.23 13.64 3.15
CA PHE A 33 20.28 12.78 3.68
C PHE A 33 19.80 11.34 3.67
N GLN A 34 20.09 10.66 2.56
CA GLN A 34 20.10 9.21 2.52
C GLN A 34 21.03 8.69 3.61
N HIS A 35 20.68 7.53 4.18
CA HIS A 35 21.29 6.85 5.33
C HIS A 35 22.84 6.69 5.28
N LYS A 36 23.49 7.02 4.15
CA LYS A 36 24.91 6.87 3.83
C LYS A 36 25.84 7.94 4.46
N TYR A 37 25.33 9.07 4.93
CA TYR A 37 26.15 10.21 5.40
C TYR A 37 26.09 10.49 6.93
N ALA A 38 25.36 9.66 7.68
CA ALA A 38 25.26 9.73 9.15
C ALA A 38 26.61 9.80 9.90
N PRO A 39 27.70 9.09 9.54
CA PRO A 39 28.92 9.10 10.35
C PRO A 39 29.68 10.44 10.32
N TYR A 40 29.59 11.22 9.24
CA TYR A 40 30.29 12.50 9.12
C TYR A 40 29.64 13.61 9.96
N VAL A 41 28.31 13.57 10.12
CA VAL A 41 27.56 14.52 10.97
C VAL A 41 27.93 14.31 12.44
N TRP A 42 27.98 13.06 12.89
CA TRP A 42 28.43 12.73 14.25
C TRP A 42 29.89 13.14 14.48
N TYR A 43 30.77 12.95 13.50
CA TYR A 43 32.16 13.40 13.59
C TYR A 43 32.26 14.93 13.74
N ALA A 44 31.53 15.70 12.92
CA ALA A 44 31.50 17.16 13.01
C ALA A 44 30.97 17.65 14.37
N LEU A 45 29.93 17.01 14.91
CA LEU A 45 29.42 17.28 16.25
C LEU A 45 30.48 17.03 17.33
N TRP A 46 31.18 15.90 17.29
CA TRP A 46 32.24 15.58 18.24
C TRP A 46 33.42 16.56 18.16
N VAL A 47 33.83 16.96 16.95
CA VAL A 47 34.87 17.98 16.75
C VAL A 47 34.44 19.34 17.31
N GLY A 48 33.18 19.74 17.10
CA GLY A 48 32.61 20.97 17.68
C GLY A 48 32.62 20.95 19.21
N VAL A 49 32.15 19.86 19.82
CA VAL A 49 32.16 19.66 21.28
C VAL A 49 33.60 19.68 21.83
N ALA A 50 34.54 18.99 21.17
CA ALA A 50 35.95 18.99 21.58
C ALA A 50 36.57 20.39 21.53
N THR A 51 36.23 21.18 20.50
CA THR A 51 36.67 22.58 20.36
C THR A 51 36.13 23.47 21.48
N CYS A 52 34.85 23.33 21.83
CA CYS A 52 34.24 24.05 22.95
C CYS A 52 34.85 23.65 24.31
N LEU A 53 35.12 22.37 24.53
CA LEU A 53 35.79 21.88 25.72
C LEU A 53 37.22 22.42 25.83
N TYR A 54 37.98 22.44 24.73
CA TYR A 54 39.31 23.04 24.67
C TYR A 54 39.27 24.54 25.02
N ALA A 55 38.32 25.29 24.44
CA ALA A 55 38.12 26.71 24.75
C ALA A 55 37.77 26.95 26.23
N ASN A 56 36.93 26.09 26.83
CA ASN A 56 36.60 26.15 28.25
C ASN A 56 37.82 25.86 29.13
N PHE A 57 38.60 24.82 28.80
CA PHE A 57 39.84 24.48 29.50
C PHE A 57 40.85 25.64 29.44
N ALA A 58 41.06 26.22 28.26
CA ALA A 58 41.94 27.37 28.08
C ALA A 58 41.47 28.60 28.88
N THR A 59 40.16 28.84 28.93
CA THR A 59 39.56 29.96 29.69
C THR A 59 39.75 29.77 31.20
N LEU A 60 39.49 28.56 31.72
CA LEU A 60 39.70 28.23 33.14
C LEU A 60 41.19 28.27 33.53
N SER A 61 42.08 27.84 32.63
CA SER A 61 43.53 27.90 32.83
C SER A 61 44.04 29.34 32.92
N LYS A 62 43.57 30.23 32.03
CA LYS A 62 43.89 31.67 32.04
C LYS A 62 43.32 32.40 33.27
N ALA A 63 42.14 32.01 33.75
CA ALA A 63 41.53 32.61 34.94
C ALA A 63 42.29 32.26 36.24
N GLY A 64 42.90 31.08 36.31
CA GLY A 64 43.86 30.71 37.34
C GLY A 64 43.34 30.85 38.78
N ILE A 65 44.15 31.43 39.66
CA ILE A 65 43.80 31.68 41.09
C ILE A 65 42.74 32.80 41.21
N TRP A 66 42.54 33.60 40.16
CA TRP A 66 41.67 34.78 40.14
C TRP A 66 40.22 34.49 39.77
N ILE A 67 39.83 33.21 39.62
CA ILE A 67 38.44 32.79 39.32
C ILE A 67 37.45 33.44 40.30
N ALA A 68 37.76 33.45 41.60
CA ALA A 68 36.92 34.06 42.62
C ALA A 68 36.73 35.58 42.44
N HIS A 69 37.71 36.30 41.89
CA HIS A 69 37.67 37.76 41.70
C HIS A 69 36.87 38.18 40.46
N SER A 70 36.69 37.25 39.52
CA SER A 70 35.97 37.44 38.26
C SER A 70 34.46 37.14 38.34
N LEU A 71 33.99 36.59 39.47
CA LEU A 71 32.59 36.20 39.67
C LEU A 71 31.73 37.35 40.24
N PRO A 72 30.43 37.44 39.88
CA PRO A 72 29.54 38.48 40.39
C PRO A 72 29.47 38.49 41.92
N SER A 73 29.50 39.68 42.53
CA SER A 73 29.44 39.85 44.00
C SER A 73 28.15 39.24 44.62
N ALA A 74 27.03 39.29 43.90
CA ALA A 74 25.76 38.70 44.31
C ALA A 74 25.81 37.16 44.47
N LEU A 75 26.62 36.47 43.65
CA LEU A 75 26.78 35.01 43.68
C LEU A 75 27.53 34.54 44.94
N LYS A 76 28.41 35.39 45.49
CA LYS A 76 29.19 35.09 46.70
C LYS A 76 28.37 35.11 47.98
N ARG A 77 27.24 35.84 47.99
CA ARG A 77 26.37 35.99 49.18
C ARG A 77 25.35 34.86 49.32
N SER A 78 24.75 34.38 48.22
CA SER A 78 23.76 33.30 48.25
C SER A 78 23.79 32.44 46.97
N PRO A 79 24.32 31.21 47.01
CA PRO A 79 24.30 30.29 45.86
C PRO A 79 22.90 29.71 45.60
N TRP A 80 22.05 29.62 46.63
CA TRP A 80 20.68 29.09 46.54
C TRP A 80 19.78 29.90 45.60
N GLY A 81 19.94 31.22 45.57
CA GLY A 81 19.18 32.08 44.65
C GLY A 81 19.51 31.84 43.17
N TRP A 82 20.69 31.28 42.85
CA TRP A 82 21.05 30.89 41.49
C TRP A 82 20.48 29.53 41.12
N LEU A 83 20.54 28.55 42.03
CA LEU A 83 19.89 27.26 41.80
C LEU A 83 18.37 27.40 41.63
N LEU A 84 17.73 28.26 42.42
CA LEU A 84 16.30 28.57 42.27
C LEU A 84 15.96 29.14 40.89
N ARG A 85 16.83 29.99 40.31
CA ARG A 85 16.68 30.50 38.94
C ARG A 85 16.79 29.40 37.89
N ALA A 86 17.71 28.44 38.08
CA ALA A 86 17.83 27.28 37.20
C ALA A 86 16.55 26.45 37.23
N VAL A 87 16.02 26.14 38.42
CA VAL A 87 14.78 25.38 38.58
C VAL A 87 13.59 26.11 37.96
N LEU A 88 13.47 27.42 38.19
CA LEU A 88 12.39 28.22 37.62
C LEU A 88 12.48 28.31 36.09
N ALA A 89 13.67 28.47 35.51
CA ALA A 89 13.87 28.47 34.07
C ALA A 89 13.55 27.11 33.43
N ALA A 90 13.97 26.00 34.07
CA ALA A 90 13.62 24.65 33.64
C ALA A 90 12.10 24.40 33.72
N GLY A 91 11.45 24.87 34.79
CA GLY A 91 9.99 24.81 34.95
C GLY A 91 9.24 25.60 33.87
N ILE A 92 9.71 26.80 33.52
CA ILE A 92 9.13 27.60 32.42
C ILE A 92 9.28 26.86 31.08
N ALA A 93 10.47 26.35 30.77
CA ALA A 93 10.68 25.60 29.53
C ALA A 93 9.77 24.38 29.44
N PHE A 94 9.65 23.61 30.52
CA PHE A 94 8.76 22.46 30.59
C PHE A 94 7.28 22.85 30.44
N GLY A 95 6.85 23.93 31.09
CA GLY A 95 5.47 24.44 30.98
C GLY A 95 5.10 24.83 29.54
N PHE A 96 5.98 25.55 28.84
CA PHE A 96 5.75 25.91 27.44
C PHE A 96 5.81 24.71 26.49
N TYR A 97 6.68 23.74 26.76
CA TYR A 97 6.71 22.48 26.01
C TYR A 97 5.40 21.71 26.17
N MET A 98 4.90 21.54 27.40
CA MET A 98 3.63 20.87 27.67
C MET A 98 2.44 21.62 27.07
N ALA A 99 2.44 22.95 27.12
CA ALA A 99 1.44 23.76 26.43
C ALA A 99 1.47 23.55 24.91
N GLY A 100 2.67 23.41 24.32
CA GLY A 100 2.84 23.09 22.90
C GLY A 100 2.23 21.74 22.51
N GLN A 101 2.24 20.74 23.38
CA GLN A 101 1.70 19.40 23.09
C GLN A 101 0.17 19.32 23.05
N THR A 102 -0.53 20.43 23.30
CA THR A 102 -1.99 20.45 23.33
C THR A 102 -2.58 20.54 21.91
N PRO A 103 -3.76 19.94 21.63
CA PRO A 103 -4.34 19.91 20.28
C PRO A 103 -4.71 21.27 19.69
N TRP A 104 -4.82 22.30 20.53
CA TRP A 104 -5.13 23.66 20.08
C TRP A 104 -3.88 24.43 19.60
N ALA A 105 -2.68 23.99 20.00
CA ALA A 105 -1.45 24.68 19.68
C ALA A 105 -1.17 24.61 18.16
N PRO A 106 -1.00 25.75 17.48
CA PRO A 106 -0.61 25.76 16.07
C PRO A 106 0.83 25.31 15.86
N VAL A 107 1.17 24.94 14.62
CA VAL A 107 2.53 24.53 14.21
C VAL A 107 3.59 25.57 14.59
N ILE A 108 3.27 26.87 14.53
CA ILE A 108 4.19 27.96 14.92
C ILE A 108 4.69 27.84 16.36
N TRP A 109 3.92 27.19 17.24
CA TRP A 109 4.34 26.96 18.62
C TRP A 109 5.57 26.05 18.67
N HIS A 110 5.58 25.01 17.84
CA HIS A 110 6.69 24.07 17.73
C HIS A 110 7.85 24.61 16.89
N GLY A 111 7.55 25.45 15.88
CA GLY A 111 8.56 26.02 15.00
C GLY A 111 9.32 27.23 15.53
N ALA A 112 8.71 28.01 16.43
CA ALA A 112 9.29 29.28 16.87
C ALA A 112 9.15 29.53 18.38
N VAL A 113 7.95 29.33 18.96
CA VAL A 113 7.68 29.73 20.35
C VAL A 113 8.41 28.84 21.36
N VAL A 114 8.22 27.51 21.30
CA VAL A 114 8.92 26.58 22.20
C VAL A 114 10.44 26.65 22.00
N PRO A 115 10.98 26.59 20.77
CA PRO A 115 12.43 26.67 20.57
C PRO A 115 13.04 27.96 21.08
N GLY A 116 12.37 29.11 20.88
CA GLY A 116 12.83 30.41 21.38
C GLY A 116 12.90 30.44 22.91
N ILE A 117 11.82 30.03 23.58
CA ILE A 117 11.75 30.03 25.05
C ILE A 117 12.72 29.00 25.66
N CYS A 118 12.77 27.79 25.11
CA CYS A 118 13.69 26.75 25.56
C CYS A 118 15.16 27.16 25.38
N THR A 119 15.49 27.88 24.30
CA THR A 119 16.85 28.42 24.10
C THR A 119 17.21 29.41 25.20
N ILE A 120 16.32 30.37 25.50
CA ILE A 120 16.55 31.36 26.57
C ILE A 120 16.72 30.64 27.92
N CYS A 121 15.81 29.72 28.24
CA CYS A 121 15.83 28.96 29.49
C CYS A 121 17.08 28.08 29.62
N LEU A 122 17.52 27.41 28.55
CA LEU A 122 18.73 26.59 28.54
C LEU A 122 19.95 27.39 28.99
N PHE A 123 20.20 28.55 28.37
CA PHE A 123 21.36 29.36 28.72
C PHE A 123 21.22 30.01 30.11
N VAL A 124 19.99 30.27 30.59
CA VAL A 124 19.76 30.64 31.99
C VAL A 124 20.12 29.50 32.93
N VAL A 125 19.71 28.25 32.64
CA VAL A 125 20.03 27.05 33.44
C VAL A 125 21.54 26.79 33.47
N VAL A 126 22.20 26.72 32.31
CA VAL A 126 23.65 26.50 32.20
C VAL A 126 24.40 27.58 32.97
N ARG A 127 24.04 28.85 32.79
CA ARG A 127 24.65 29.98 33.52
C ARG A 127 24.42 29.86 35.03
N SER A 128 23.22 29.46 35.44
CA SER A 128 22.78 29.45 36.83
C SER A 128 23.39 28.30 37.64
N ILE A 129 23.66 27.16 37.00
CA ILE A 129 24.34 26.00 37.59
C ILE A 129 25.86 26.22 37.61
N MET A 130 26.43 26.81 36.55
CA MET A 130 27.88 27.02 36.44
C MET A 130 28.41 27.99 37.51
N GLY A 131 27.62 29.00 37.90
CA GLY A 131 28.02 29.96 38.93
C GLY A 131 28.42 29.31 40.27
N PRO A 132 27.50 28.58 40.95
CA PRO A 132 27.80 27.85 42.18
C PRO A 132 28.96 26.85 42.06
N ILE A 133 29.05 26.11 40.93
CA ILE A 133 30.15 25.17 40.67
C ILE A 133 31.50 25.90 40.69
N LEU A 134 31.61 27.03 39.99
CA LEU A 134 32.84 27.83 39.94
C LEU A 134 33.19 28.45 41.30
N VAL A 135 32.19 28.86 42.11
CA VAL A 135 32.43 29.34 43.48
C VAL A 135 32.97 28.23 44.37
N TRP A 136 32.37 27.03 44.31
CA TRP A 136 32.81 25.89 45.10
C TRP A 136 34.24 25.46 44.72
N CYS A 137 34.53 25.33 43.43
CA CYS A 137 35.88 25.00 42.96
C CYS A 137 36.92 26.06 43.34
N SER A 138 36.53 27.34 43.48
CA SER A 138 37.46 28.38 43.94
C SER A 138 37.91 28.23 45.40
N ARG A 139 37.19 27.45 46.22
CA ARG A 139 37.52 27.22 47.64
C ARG A 139 38.41 26.00 47.87
N VAL A 140 38.45 25.06 46.92
CA VAL A 140 39.22 23.82 47.03
C VAL A 140 40.55 23.99 46.28
N ALA A 141 41.68 23.68 46.91
CA ALA A 141 43.03 23.89 46.37
C ALA A 141 43.36 23.07 45.09
N PHE A 142 42.39 22.33 44.53
CA PHE A 142 42.43 21.58 43.26
C PHE A 142 41.53 22.20 42.16
N SER A 143 41.42 23.53 42.18
CA SER A 143 40.40 24.36 41.54
C SER A 143 40.16 24.19 40.03
N ARG A 144 41.18 23.93 39.20
CA ARG A 144 41.06 24.08 37.72
C ARG A 144 40.53 22.83 37.02
N PHE A 145 41.11 21.68 37.35
CA PHE A 145 40.74 20.40 36.75
C PHE A 145 39.36 19.95 37.24
N SER A 146 39.06 20.15 38.53
CA SER A 146 37.74 19.87 39.09
C SER A 146 36.65 20.78 38.50
N ALA A 147 36.93 22.08 38.30
CA ALA A 147 35.98 22.99 37.64
C ALA A 147 35.70 22.58 36.19
N PHE A 148 36.73 22.13 35.47
CA PHE A 148 36.59 21.61 34.11
C PHE A 148 35.71 20.34 34.09
N LEU A 149 36.05 19.32 34.87
CA LEU A 149 35.29 18.05 34.91
C LEU A 149 33.84 18.25 35.33
N LEU A 150 33.57 19.07 36.35
CA LEU A 150 32.20 19.36 36.81
C LEU A 150 31.39 20.20 35.81
N SER A 151 32.05 20.91 34.90
CA SER A 151 31.37 21.70 33.86
C SER A 151 30.87 20.85 32.69
N ILE A 152 31.53 19.71 32.40
CA ILE A 152 31.21 18.82 31.27
C ILE A 152 29.73 18.42 31.24
N PRO A 153 29.13 17.85 32.31
CA PRO A 153 27.73 17.42 32.26
C PRO A 153 26.75 18.58 32.06
N VAL A 154 27.07 19.79 32.57
CA VAL A 154 26.22 20.97 32.42
C VAL A 154 26.23 21.46 30.97
N PHE A 155 27.39 21.45 30.32
CA PHE A 155 27.52 21.87 28.93
C PHE A 155 27.09 20.80 27.92
N ALA A 156 27.14 19.52 28.28
CA ALA A 156 26.60 18.42 27.45
C ALA A 156 25.10 18.58 27.15
N LEU A 157 24.35 19.29 28.00
CA LEU A 157 22.95 19.64 27.75
C LEU A 157 22.76 20.51 26.50
N VAL A 158 23.75 21.32 26.13
CA VAL A 158 23.65 22.26 25.00
C VAL A 158 23.50 21.55 23.65
N PRO A 159 24.39 20.64 23.22
CA PRO A 159 24.20 19.91 21.97
C PRO A 159 22.96 19.00 21.98
N ILE A 160 22.64 18.38 23.12
CA ILE A 160 21.44 17.52 23.25
C ILE A 160 20.16 18.33 22.97
N THR A 161 20.04 19.48 23.62
CA THR A 161 18.89 20.37 23.43
C THR A 161 18.88 21.05 22.06
N ALA A 162 20.04 21.36 21.49
CA ALA A 162 20.15 21.86 20.11
C ALA A 162 19.61 20.85 19.10
N ILE A 163 19.96 19.56 19.24
CA ILE A 163 19.44 18.50 18.36
C ILE A 163 17.93 18.36 18.52
N PHE A 164 17.44 18.30 19.76
CA PHE A 164 16.01 18.19 20.04
C PHE A 164 15.21 19.35 19.44
N LEU A 165 15.65 20.60 19.68
CA LEU A 165 14.98 21.79 19.15
C LEU A 165 15.12 21.92 17.64
N GLY A 166 16.28 21.56 17.07
CA GLY A 166 16.49 21.53 15.62
C GLY A 166 15.49 20.60 14.92
N ASN A 167 15.32 19.38 15.44
CA ASN A 167 14.34 18.42 14.93
C ASN A 167 12.90 18.91 15.09
N MET A 168 12.58 19.55 16.23
CA MET A 168 11.26 20.13 16.47
C MET A 168 10.92 21.22 15.44
N VAL A 169 11.86 22.12 15.16
CA VAL A 169 11.71 23.18 14.14
C VAL A 169 11.56 22.58 12.75
N PHE A 170 12.38 21.59 12.40
CA PHE A 170 12.30 20.91 11.11
C PHE A 170 10.94 20.23 10.90
N ASN A 171 10.47 19.45 11.86
CA ASN A 171 9.18 18.77 11.77
C ASN A 171 8.02 19.77 11.64
N ALA A 172 8.08 20.89 12.36
CA ALA A 172 7.10 21.96 12.24
C ALA A 172 7.15 22.62 10.85
N TYR A 173 8.35 22.86 10.32
CA TYR A 173 8.53 23.37 8.96
C TYR A 173 7.92 22.45 7.91
N VAL A 174 8.22 21.15 7.96
CA VAL A 174 7.67 20.14 7.04
C VAL A 174 6.14 20.12 7.12
N ALA A 175 5.58 20.07 8.33
CA ALA A 175 4.13 20.06 8.53
C ALA A 175 3.42 21.33 8.02
N SER A 176 4.14 22.46 7.95
CA SER A 176 3.59 23.74 7.48
C SER A 176 3.52 23.89 5.96
N ARG A 177 4.26 23.08 5.19
CA ARG A 177 4.42 23.30 3.74
C ARG A 177 3.40 22.50 2.91
N PRO A 178 2.65 23.16 2.01
CA PRO A 178 1.69 22.46 1.16
C PRO A 178 2.33 21.73 -0.03
N GLU A 179 3.49 22.18 -0.53
CA GLU A 179 4.10 21.67 -1.78
C GLU A 179 5.06 20.49 -1.58
N PHE A 180 5.52 20.25 -0.35
CA PHE A 180 6.52 19.23 -0.07
C PHE A 180 5.84 17.86 0.12
N VAL A 181 5.39 17.26 -0.97
CA VAL A 181 4.99 15.84 -0.99
C VAL A 181 6.26 15.01 -0.86
N MET A 182 6.62 14.66 0.37
CA MET A 182 7.56 13.58 0.65
C MET A 182 6.78 12.40 1.18
N VAL A 183 6.43 11.47 0.29
CA VAL A 183 6.27 10.06 0.68
C VAL A 183 7.59 9.39 0.26
N PRO A 184 8.34 8.65 1.13
CA PRO A 184 7.90 8.03 2.38
C PRO A 184 8.88 8.14 3.59
N GLN A 185 8.35 8.48 4.76
CA GLN A 185 8.86 7.97 6.06
C GLN A 185 8.10 6.68 6.51
N ALA A 186 7.34 6.08 5.60
CA ALA A 186 6.62 4.82 5.82
C ALA A 186 7.47 3.56 5.53
N ARG A 187 8.81 3.66 5.43
CA ARG A 187 9.67 2.46 5.27
C ARG A 187 10.08 1.84 6.61
N SER A 188 10.24 2.58 7.71
CA SER A 188 10.81 1.98 8.94
C SER A 188 9.79 1.45 9.96
N ALA A 189 8.48 1.59 9.73
CA ALA A 189 7.45 1.07 10.65
C ALA A 189 6.53 0.01 10.02
N ALA A 190 6.63 -0.22 8.71
CA ALA A 190 5.92 -1.29 7.99
C ALA A 190 6.82 -2.51 7.70
N GLU A 191 8.14 -2.37 7.80
CA GLU A 191 9.11 -3.47 7.57
C GLU A 191 9.17 -4.50 8.73
N GLY A 192 8.31 -4.38 9.75
CA GLY A 192 8.17 -5.37 10.82
C GLY A 192 7.05 -6.39 10.64
N GLU A 193 6.03 -6.11 9.82
CA GLU A 193 4.85 -7.00 9.69
C GLU A 193 4.30 -7.16 8.25
N ALA A 194 4.88 -6.49 7.25
CA ALA A 194 4.51 -6.69 5.84
C ALA A 194 5.64 -7.38 5.05
N ALA A 195 5.91 -8.64 5.38
CA ALA A 195 6.63 -9.57 4.50
C ALA A 195 5.61 -10.53 3.86
N LYS A 196 4.74 -9.97 3.01
CA LYS A 196 4.06 -10.62 1.88
C LYS A 196 3.33 -9.52 1.10
N GLU A 197 3.46 -9.59 -0.21
CA GLU A 197 2.81 -8.75 -1.25
C GLU A 197 3.57 -7.48 -1.68
N ALA A 198 4.29 -7.66 -2.79
CA ALA A 198 4.76 -6.62 -3.70
C ALA A 198 3.75 -6.45 -4.87
N PRO A 199 3.73 -5.29 -5.55
CA PRO A 199 2.58 -4.83 -6.32
C PRO A 199 2.49 -5.49 -7.71
N ALA A 200 1.24 -5.66 -8.13
CA ALA A 200 0.86 -5.97 -9.49
C ALA A 200 1.30 -4.85 -10.44
N GLU A 201 2.32 -5.16 -11.26
CA GLU A 201 2.35 -4.68 -12.64
C GLU A 201 1.09 -5.19 -13.35
N GLU A 202 0.62 -4.42 -14.32
CA GLU A 202 -0.52 -4.73 -15.17
C GLU A 202 -0.22 -5.97 -16.01
N GLU A 203 -0.32 -7.13 -15.38
CA GLU A 203 -0.07 -8.43 -15.98
C GLU A 203 -1.33 -8.88 -16.73
N ALA A 204 -1.18 -8.98 -18.05
CA ALA A 204 -1.97 -9.90 -18.87
C ALA A 204 -2.12 -11.25 -18.12
N PRO A 205 -3.29 -11.91 -18.20
CA PRO A 205 -3.73 -12.90 -17.22
C PRO A 205 -2.65 -13.95 -16.93
N LYS A 206 -2.16 -13.97 -15.67
CA LYS A 206 -1.17 -14.89 -15.09
C LYS A 206 -1.38 -16.34 -15.54
N THR A 207 -0.78 -16.73 -16.67
CA THR A 207 -0.89 -18.10 -17.24
C THR A 207 0.32 -18.53 -18.10
N GLU A 208 1.40 -17.75 -18.16
CA GLU A 208 2.61 -18.15 -18.88
C GLU A 208 3.66 -18.73 -17.91
N VAL A 209 4.18 -19.93 -18.22
CA VAL A 209 5.26 -20.57 -17.45
C VAL A 209 6.53 -19.76 -17.59
N VAL A 210 7.14 -19.32 -16.49
CA VAL A 210 8.40 -18.55 -16.51
C VAL A 210 9.55 -19.43 -17.05
N ALA A 211 10.23 -18.98 -18.10
CA ALA A 211 11.44 -19.61 -18.61
C ALA A 211 12.59 -19.45 -17.61
N LYS A 212 13.18 -20.56 -17.15
CA LYS A 212 14.30 -20.53 -16.19
C LYS A 212 15.55 -21.21 -16.73
N SER A 213 15.38 -22.33 -17.43
CA SER A 213 16.51 -23.00 -18.08
C SER A 213 16.99 -22.20 -19.30
N GLU A 214 18.28 -22.29 -19.59
CA GLU A 214 18.91 -21.64 -20.77
C GLU A 214 18.16 -22.01 -22.06
N LEU A 215 17.87 -23.30 -22.24
CA LEU A 215 17.05 -23.82 -23.34
C LEU A 215 15.62 -23.25 -23.37
N ALA A 216 14.98 -23.07 -22.20
CA ALA A 216 13.64 -22.49 -22.14
C ALA A 216 13.64 -21.01 -22.55
N ILE A 217 14.70 -20.27 -22.22
CA ILE A 217 14.87 -18.86 -22.62
C ILE A 217 15.06 -18.78 -24.14
N GLU A 218 15.91 -19.62 -24.72
CA GLU A 218 16.10 -19.72 -26.17
C GLU A 218 14.78 -20.03 -26.90
N PHE A 219 14.02 -21.03 -26.43
CA PHE A 219 12.72 -21.37 -27.01
C PHE A 219 11.68 -20.26 -26.82
N GLN A 220 11.72 -19.54 -25.70
CA GLN A 220 10.84 -18.40 -25.46
C GLN A 220 11.12 -17.28 -26.45
N GLU A 221 12.39 -16.93 -26.66
CA GLU A 221 12.80 -15.93 -27.64
C GLU A 221 12.39 -16.34 -29.06
N ALA A 222 12.64 -17.60 -29.43
CA ALA A 222 12.23 -18.16 -30.71
C ALA A 222 10.71 -18.08 -30.92
N ALA A 223 9.92 -18.47 -29.92
CA ALA A 223 8.46 -18.43 -29.96
C ALA A 223 7.92 -17.00 -30.09
N LYS A 224 8.55 -16.02 -29.43
CA LYS A 224 8.18 -14.60 -29.47
C LYS A 224 8.59 -13.90 -30.76
N SER A 225 9.65 -14.36 -31.43
CA SER A 225 10.19 -13.73 -32.64
C SER A 225 9.22 -13.69 -33.84
N GLY A 226 8.24 -14.60 -33.88
CA GLY A 226 7.26 -14.70 -34.97
C GLY A 226 7.84 -15.09 -36.34
N LYS A 227 9.14 -15.37 -36.44
CA LYS A 227 9.85 -15.75 -37.67
C LYS A 227 10.10 -17.26 -37.71
N PRO A 228 10.31 -17.87 -38.89
CA PRO A 228 10.75 -19.26 -38.99
C PRO A 228 12.09 -19.48 -38.26
N CYS A 229 12.19 -20.52 -37.44
CA CYS A 229 13.35 -20.81 -36.59
C CYS A 229 13.95 -22.20 -36.95
N GLN A 230 14.45 -22.36 -38.18
CA GLN A 230 14.89 -23.66 -38.70
C GLN A 230 16.07 -24.26 -37.93
N ASP A 231 16.98 -23.42 -37.43
CA ASP A 231 18.16 -23.85 -36.68
C ASP A 231 17.79 -24.56 -35.37
N GLU A 232 16.72 -24.09 -34.73
CA GLU A 232 16.18 -24.66 -33.48
C GLU A 232 15.32 -25.91 -33.69
N SER A 233 15.03 -26.29 -34.94
CA SER A 233 14.08 -27.38 -35.24
C SER A 233 14.48 -28.71 -34.59
N LYS A 234 15.77 -29.04 -34.56
CA LYS A 234 16.26 -30.28 -33.93
C LYS A 234 16.13 -30.21 -32.40
N ALA A 235 16.51 -29.07 -31.81
CA ALA A 235 16.47 -28.85 -30.37
C ALA A 235 15.03 -28.86 -29.85
N VAL A 236 14.11 -28.15 -30.50
CA VAL A 236 12.68 -28.14 -30.15
C VAL A 236 12.11 -29.56 -30.22
N GLN A 237 12.35 -30.28 -31.32
CA GLN A 237 11.83 -31.64 -31.47
C GLN A 237 12.40 -32.63 -30.46
N ALA A 238 13.65 -32.47 -30.03
CA ALA A 238 14.28 -33.31 -29.02
C ALA A 238 13.68 -33.06 -27.62
N ASN A 239 13.24 -31.84 -27.34
CA ASN A 239 12.71 -31.42 -26.04
C ASN A 239 11.17 -31.49 -25.90
N LEU A 240 10.47 -31.99 -26.92
CA LEU A 240 9.05 -32.40 -26.80
C LEU A 240 8.95 -33.75 -26.06
N ILE A 241 9.33 -33.75 -24.78
CA ILE A 241 9.43 -34.92 -23.92
C ILE A 241 8.25 -34.96 -22.93
N PRO A 242 7.47 -36.05 -22.86
CA PRO A 242 6.29 -36.13 -22.00
C PRO A 242 6.55 -35.94 -20.50
N ASN A 243 7.72 -36.32 -20.01
CA ASN A 243 8.11 -36.21 -18.59
C ASN A 243 9.30 -35.25 -18.39
N GLY A 244 9.47 -34.28 -19.30
CA GLY A 244 10.54 -33.29 -19.20
C GLY A 244 10.27 -32.19 -18.17
N PRO A 245 11.24 -31.28 -17.93
CA PRO A 245 11.05 -30.10 -17.09
C PRO A 245 9.94 -29.19 -17.63
N GLU A 246 9.10 -28.66 -16.73
CA GLU A 246 7.90 -27.90 -17.08
C GLU A 246 8.17 -26.71 -18.02
N ASP A 247 9.15 -25.86 -17.66
CA ASP A 247 9.51 -24.67 -18.43
C ASP A 247 10.02 -25.02 -19.84
N THR A 248 10.90 -26.00 -19.91
CA THR A 248 11.57 -26.42 -21.15
C THR A 248 10.57 -27.04 -22.12
N VAL A 249 9.68 -27.92 -21.63
CA VAL A 249 8.66 -28.54 -22.47
C VAL A 249 7.59 -27.51 -22.88
N TYR A 250 7.16 -26.63 -21.97
CA TYR A 250 6.20 -25.56 -22.27
C TYR A 250 6.70 -24.67 -23.42
N TRP A 251 7.93 -24.17 -23.30
CA TRP A 251 8.51 -23.28 -24.31
C TRP A 251 8.89 -24.01 -25.60
N ALA A 252 9.29 -25.29 -25.53
CA ALA A 252 9.44 -26.11 -26.74
C ALA A 252 8.12 -26.26 -27.51
N ILE A 253 6.99 -26.47 -26.80
CA ILE A 253 5.66 -26.50 -27.42
C ILE A 253 5.30 -25.14 -28.04
N ALA A 254 5.59 -24.04 -27.35
CA ALA A 254 5.35 -22.69 -27.88
C ALA A 254 6.18 -22.42 -29.15
N ALA A 255 7.45 -22.80 -29.14
CA ALA A 255 8.38 -22.69 -30.27
C ALA A 255 7.99 -23.59 -31.46
N MET A 256 7.09 -24.57 -31.26
CA MET A 256 6.55 -25.34 -32.38
C MET A 256 5.96 -24.47 -33.46
N LYS A 257 5.47 -23.25 -33.15
CA LYS A 257 4.95 -22.30 -34.14
C LYS A 257 5.95 -21.92 -35.23
N CYS A 258 7.25 -21.81 -34.90
CA CYS A 258 8.27 -21.34 -35.84
C CYS A 258 9.05 -22.45 -36.57
N ILE A 259 8.86 -23.73 -36.21
CA ILE A 259 9.54 -24.87 -36.88
C ILE A 259 8.64 -25.58 -37.91
N GLU A 260 9.23 -26.27 -38.87
CA GLU A 260 8.50 -27.21 -39.73
C GLU A 260 8.56 -28.63 -39.15
N ILE A 261 7.40 -29.18 -38.81
CA ILE A 261 7.26 -30.53 -38.27
C ILE A 261 6.06 -31.20 -38.92
N LYS A 262 6.24 -32.44 -39.42
CA LYS A 262 5.15 -33.21 -40.03
C LYS A 262 4.18 -33.70 -38.95
N SER A 263 2.89 -33.76 -39.26
CA SER A 263 1.83 -34.22 -38.34
C SER A 263 2.10 -35.62 -37.78
N VAL A 264 2.61 -36.53 -38.61
CA VAL A 264 3.00 -37.90 -38.23
C VAL A 264 4.09 -37.97 -37.14
N VAL A 265 4.87 -36.91 -36.95
CA VAL A 265 5.90 -36.82 -35.89
C VAL A 265 5.40 -35.97 -34.71
N GLY A 266 4.82 -34.81 -35.01
CA GLY A 266 4.41 -33.85 -33.99
C GLY A 266 3.21 -34.29 -33.18
N LEU A 267 2.16 -34.83 -33.82
CA LEU A 267 0.92 -35.20 -33.13
C LEU A 267 1.12 -36.33 -32.10
N PRO A 268 1.87 -37.42 -32.39
CA PRO A 268 2.13 -38.45 -31.38
C PRO A 268 2.89 -37.91 -30.16
N LYS A 269 3.86 -37.01 -30.36
CA LYS A 269 4.59 -36.36 -29.26
C LYS A 269 3.67 -35.50 -28.40
N LEU A 270 2.86 -34.64 -29.02
CA LEU A 270 1.90 -33.80 -28.31
C LEU A 270 0.81 -34.62 -27.61
N ALA A 271 0.32 -35.69 -28.23
CA ALA A 271 -0.67 -36.57 -27.62
C ALA A 271 -0.12 -37.22 -26.34
N LYS A 272 1.16 -37.63 -26.35
CA LYS A 272 1.82 -38.20 -25.18
C LYS A 272 2.09 -37.17 -24.09
N ILE A 273 2.50 -35.95 -24.44
CA ILE A 273 2.66 -34.84 -23.47
C ILE A 273 1.29 -34.51 -22.83
N MET A 274 0.23 -34.41 -23.64
CA MET A 274 -1.13 -34.16 -23.16
C MET A 274 -1.60 -35.19 -22.12
N THR A 275 -1.21 -36.46 -22.25
CA THR A 275 -1.63 -37.53 -21.35
C THR A 275 -0.73 -37.67 -20.12
N ASP A 276 0.58 -37.60 -20.30
CA ASP A 276 1.54 -38.11 -19.31
C ASP A 276 2.20 -37.00 -18.48
N HIS A 277 2.23 -35.75 -18.99
CA HIS A 277 2.98 -34.68 -18.33
C HIS A 277 2.35 -34.27 -16.99
N PRO A 278 3.11 -34.00 -15.92
CA PRO A 278 2.56 -33.65 -14.60
C PRO A 278 1.89 -32.27 -14.55
N SER A 279 2.45 -31.26 -15.23
CA SER A 279 1.89 -29.89 -15.26
C SER A 279 0.65 -29.76 -16.13
N ALA A 280 -0.43 -29.23 -15.56
CA ALA A 280 -1.67 -28.93 -16.29
C ALA A 280 -1.47 -27.90 -17.41
N GLN A 281 -0.60 -26.90 -17.19
CA GLN A 281 -0.34 -25.84 -18.16
C GLN A 281 0.36 -26.39 -19.41
N VAL A 282 1.35 -27.27 -19.23
CA VAL A 282 2.04 -27.94 -20.35
C VAL A 282 1.10 -28.85 -21.13
N ARG A 283 0.25 -29.62 -20.43
CA ARG A 283 -0.77 -30.47 -21.07
C ARG A 283 -1.76 -29.64 -21.89
N ALA A 284 -2.22 -28.51 -21.35
CA ALA A 284 -3.10 -27.58 -22.04
C ALA A 284 -2.42 -26.92 -23.25
N ALA A 285 -1.14 -26.53 -23.10
CA ALA A 285 -0.33 -26.01 -24.20
C ALA A 285 -0.18 -27.04 -25.33
N ALA A 286 0.06 -28.31 -24.99
CA ALA A 286 0.17 -29.38 -25.97
C ALA A 286 -1.11 -29.55 -26.80
N ILE A 287 -2.28 -29.51 -26.14
CA ILE A 287 -3.59 -29.56 -26.82
C ILE A 287 -3.75 -28.38 -27.78
N ARG A 288 -3.49 -27.15 -27.31
CA ARG A 288 -3.62 -25.93 -28.14
C ARG A 288 -2.66 -25.97 -29.34
N ALA A 289 -1.46 -26.48 -29.17
CA ALA A 289 -0.45 -26.60 -30.22
C ALA A 289 -0.84 -27.59 -31.33
N MET A 290 -1.75 -28.55 -31.07
CA MET A 290 -2.23 -29.48 -32.10
C MET A 290 -2.91 -28.74 -33.27
N MET A 291 -3.47 -27.55 -33.03
CA MET A 291 -4.08 -26.71 -34.08
C MET A 291 -3.08 -26.16 -35.11
N LYS A 292 -1.78 -26.33 -34.90
CA LYS A 292 -0.78 -26.07 -35.94
C LYS A 292 -0.88 -27.06 -37.11
N PHE A 293 -1.42 -28.26 -36.88
CA PHE A 293 -1.51 -29.32 -37.88
C PHE A 293 -2.82 -29.25 -38.67
N PRO A 294 -2.89 -29.88 -39.86
CA PRO A 294 -4.14 -30.00 -40.61
C PRO A 294 -5.26 -30.60 -39.76
N ARG A 295 -6.46 -30.01 -39.81
CA ARG A 295 -7.60 -30.42 -38.96
C ARG A 295 -7.93 -31.91 -39.10
N GLU A 296 -7.85 -32.46 -40.31
CA GLU A 296 -8.10 -33.88 -40.59
C GLU A 296 -7.10 -34.81 -39.88
N ASP A 297 -5.85 -34.39 -39.70
CA ASP A 297 -4.87 -35.17 -38.96
C ASP A 297 -5.15 -35.13 -37.45
N VAL A 298 -5.56 -33.96 -36.93
CA VAL A 298 -5.93 -33.81 -35.52
C VAL A 298 -7.20 -34.59 -35.18
N LYS A 299 -8.19 -34.64 -36.10
CA LYS A 299 -9.42 -35.44 -35.94
C LYS A 299 -9.13 -36.91 -35.68
N ARG A 300 -8.10 -37.48 -36.31
CA ARG A 300 -7.72 -38.91 -36.11
C ARG A 300 -7.37 -39.22 -34.65
N ILE A 301 -6.90 -38.24 -33.90
CA ILE A 301 -6.63 -38.35 -32.45
C ILE A 301 -7.67 -37.62 -31.59
N GLY A 302 -8.75 -37.11 -32.19
CA GLY A 302 -9.78 -36.32 -31.51
C GLY A 302 -10.42 -37.05 -30.33
N TYR A 303 -10.56 -38.38 -30.42
CA TYR A 303 -11.08 -39.21 -29.33
C TYR A 303 -10.23 -39.12 -28.04
N LEU A 304 -8.90 -38.93 -28.16
CA LEU A 304 -8.01 -38.73 -27.01
C LEU A 304 -8.25 -37.37 -26.37
N ILE A 305 -8.46 -36.33 -27.19
CA ILE A 305 -8.73 -34.96 -26.74
C ILE A 305 -10.09 -34.90 -26.04
N VAL A 306 -11.13 -35.55 -26.59
CA VAL A 306 -12.47 -35.60 -25.97
C VAL A 306 -12.42 -36.26 -24.60
N LYS A 307 -11.56 -37.27 -24.41
CA LYS A 307 -11.35 -37.94 -23.11
C LYS A 307 -10.73 -37.01 -22.05
N ARG A 308 -10.20 -35.84 -22.44
CA ARG A 308 -9.68 -34.82 -21.52
C ARG A 308 -10.76 -33.88 -20.99
N ILE A 309 -12.00 -33.97 -21.50
CA ILE A 309 -13.16 -33.25 -20.96
C ILE A 309 -13.85 -34.15 -19.92
N SER A 310 -13.30 -34.16 -18.70
CA SER A 310 -13.78 -34.99 -17.58
C SER A 310 -13.44 -34.34 -16.24
N GLU A 311 -14.24 -34.61 -15.21
CA GLU A 311 -14.05 -34.11 -13.84
C GLU A 311 -12.67 -34.43 -13.23
N LYS A 312 -12.04 -35.52 -13.68
CA LYS A 312 -10.71 -35.95 -13.20
C LYS A 312 -9.57 -35.09 -13.73
N GLU A 313 -9.83 -34.28 -14.74
CA GLU A 313 -8.81 -33.46 -15.38
C GLU A 313 -8.67 -32.09 -14.70
N PRO A 314 -7.51 -31.43 -14.82
CA PRO A 314 -7.33 -30.06 -14.38
C PRO A 314 -8.07 -29.08 -15.31
N LEU A 315 -8.42 -27.90 -14.79
CA LEU A 315 -9.32 -26.94 -15.44
C LEU A 315 -8.76 -26.43 -16.77
N GLU A 316 -7.46 -26.17 -16.81
CA GLU A 316 -6.72 -25.68 -17.97
C GLU A 316 -6.75 -26.68 -19.12
N VAL A 317 -6.71 -27.99 -18.79
CA VAL A 317 -6.75 -29.08 -19.77
C VAL A 317 -8.15 -29.27 -20.32
N ILE A 318 -9.18 -29.19 -19.47
CA ILE A 318 -10.59 -29.24 -19.88
C ILE A 318 -10.88 -28.09 -20.84
N GLU A 319 -10.50 -26.86 -20.46
CA GLU A 319 -10.69 -25.67 -21.27
C GLU A 319 -9.97 -25.79 -22.62
N ALA A 320 -8.68 -26.17 -22.62
CA ALA A 320 -7.92 -26.33 -23.86
C ALA A 320 -8.56 -27.36 -24.80
N ALA A 321 -8.97 -28.53 -24.28
CA ALA A 321 -9.65 -29.56 -25.07
C ALA A 321 -10.98 -29.04 -25.64
N ALA A 322 -11.78 -28.38 -24.80
CA ALA A 322 -13.10 -27.89 -25.16
C ALA A 322 -13.07 -26.68 -26.12
N VAL A 323 -11.97 -25.93 -26.18
CA VAL A 323 -11.75 -24.87 -27.16
C VAL A 323 -11.22 -25.40 -28.50
N VAL A 324 -10.39 -26.46 -28.48
CA VAL A 324 -9.77 -27.02 -29.68
C VAL A 324 -10.76 -27.89 -30.47
N LEU A 325 -11.47 -28.79 -29.80
CA LEU A 325 -12.34 -29.77 -30.47
C LEU A 325 -13.40 -29.16 -31.39
N PRO A 326 -14.16 -28.11 -30.99
CA PRO A 326 -15.17 -27.53 -31.86
C PRO A 326 -14.61 -26.90 -33.15
N LYS A 327 -13.31 -26.57 -33.18
CA LYS A 327 -12.64 -26.03 -34.37
C LYS A 327 -12.31 -27.12 -35.40
N LEU A 328 -12.41 -28.39 -35.03
CA LEU A 328 -12.13 -29.52 -35.90
C LEU A 328 -13.33 -29.86 -36.79
N GLY A 329 -14.55 -29.81 -36.27
CA GLY A 329 -15.76 -30.14 -37.01
C GLY A 329 -17.04 -30.14 -36.15
N GLU A 330 -18.18 -30.35 -36.81
CA GLU A 330 -19.50 -30.36 -36.16
C GLU A 330 -19.68 -31.53 -35.20
N ASP A 331 -19.19 -32.72 -35.56
CA ASP A 331 -19.25 -33.92 -34.71
C ASP A 331 -18.44 -33.73 -33.43
N GLU A 332 -17.22 -33.19 -33.54
CA GLU A 332 -16.39 -32.87 -32.39
C GLU A 332 -17.02 -31.80 -31.50
N ALA A 333 -17.67 -30.79 -32.09
CA ALA A 333 -18.44 -29.80 -31.34
C ALA A 333 -19.60 -30.45 -30.57
N LYS A 334 -20.32 -31.39 -31.19
CA LYS A 334 -21.43 -32.12 -30.56
C LYS A 334 -20.97 -33.01 -29.39
N TRP A 335 -19.86 -33.72 -29.53
CA TRP A 335 -19.30 -34.52 -28.44
C TRP A 335 -18.78 -33.64 -27.30
N THR A 336 -18.11 -32.53 -27.63
CA THR A 336 -17.63 -31.54 -26.68
C THR A 336 -18.78 -30.99 -25.86
N MET A 337 -19.83 -30.53 -26.54
CA MET A 337 -21.05 -30.03 -25.91
C MET A 337 -21.65 -31.07 -24.96
N LYS A 338 -21.87 -32.31 -25.41
CA LYS A 338 -22.43 -33.38 -24.56
C LYS A 338 -21.60 -33.61 -23.29
N ARG A 339 -20.27 -33.59 -23.40
CA ARG A 339 -19.36 -33.75 -22.25
C ARG A 339 -19.44 -32.56 -21.31
N LEU A 340 -19.39 -31.33 -21.83
CA LEU A 340 -19.48 -30.11 -21.02
C LEU A 340 -20.81 -29.98 -20.29
N THR A 341 -21.94 -30.34 -20.92
CA THR A 341 -23.25 -30.35 -20.26
C THR A 341 -23.25 -31.27 -19.03
N GLY A 342 -22.60 -32.43 -19.11
CA GLY A 342 -22.44 -33.33 -17.97
C GLY A 342 -21.50 -32.79 -16.87
N LEU A 343 -20.68 -31.78 -17.18
CA LEU A 343 -19.76 -31.14 -16.23
C LEU A 343 -20.34 -29.88 -15.56
N LEU A 344 -21.54 -29.44 -15.96
CA LEU A 344 -22.23 -28.31 -15.32
C LEU A 344 -22.60 -28.64 -13.88
N ASP A 345 -22.92 -29.89 -13.58
CA ASP A 345 -23.35 -30.33 -12.25
C ASP A 345 -22.19 -30.70 -11.30
N ASN A 346 -21.01 -30.10 -11.50
CA ASN A 346 -19.83 -30.36 -10.69
C ASN A 346 -19.20 -29.05 -10.22
N ASP A 347 -18.92 -28.95 -8.91
CA ASP A 347 -18.43 -27.72 -8.28
C ASP A 347 -17.11 -27.22 -8.86
N LYS A 348 -16.23 -28.14 -9.28
CA LYS A 348 -14.93 -27.79 -9.84
C LYS A 348 -15.05 -27.31 -11.28
N THR A 349 -15.86 -28.00 -12.10
CA THR A 349 -15.86 -27.79 -13.56
C THR A 349 -16.96 -26.88 -14.08
N SER A 350 -18.01 -26.63 -13.29
CA SER A 350 -19.19 -25.82 -13.64
C SER A 350 -18.85 -24.46 -14.27
N GLY A 351 -17.92 -23.71 -13.68
CA GLY A 351 -17.50 -22.40 -14.18
C GLY A 351 -16.83 -22.47 -15.56
N VAL A 352 -15.86 -23.36 -15.74
CA VAL A 352 -15.19 -23.55 -17.04
C VAL A 352 -16.17 -24.10 -18.08
N ALA A 353 -17.01 -25.05 -17.70
CA ALA A 353 -17.97 -25.66 -18.62
C ALA A 353 -19.00 -24.64 -19.13
N SER A 354 -19.58 -23.84 -18.23
CA SER A 354 -20.52 -22.77 -18.60
C SER A 354 -19.85 -21.71 -19.48
N HIS A 355 -18.64 -21.24 -19.12
CA HIS A 355 -17.90 -20.26 -19.91
C HIS A 355 -17.64 -20.74 -21.35
N VAL A 356 -17.15 -21.98 -21.52
CA VAL A 356 -16.86 -22.52 -22.84
C VAL A 356 -18.14 -22.79 -23.65
N LEU A 357 -19.20 -23.28 -23.00
CA LEU A 357 -20.51 -23.49 -23.65
C LEU A 357 -21.06 -22.19 -24.24
N VAL A 358 -21.03 -21.10 -23.49
CA VAL A 358 -21.51 -19.79 -23.97
C VAL A 358 -20.56 -19.21 -25.00
N LYS A 359 -19.28 -19.01 -24.64
CA LYS A 359 -18.33 -18.24 -25.44
C LYS A 359 -17.90 -18.93 -26.73
N ASN A 360 -17.65 -20.24 -26.68
CA ASN A 360 -17.07 -20.98 -27.81
C ASN A 360 -18.11 -21.76 -28.60
N LEU A 361 -19.12 -22.31 -27.93
CA LEU A 361 -20.14 -23.14 -28.56
C LEU A 361 -21.46 -22.41 -28.84
N LYS A 362 -21.64 -21.18 -28.34
CA LYS A 362 -22.89 -20.40 -28.49
C LYS A 362 -24.12 -21.18 -28.02
N ARG A 363 -23.97 -21.84 -26.87
CA ARG A 363 -25.00 -22.66 -26.21
C ARG A 363 -25.39 -22.06 -24.86
N GLU A 364 -25.75 -20.77 -24.89
CA GLU A 364 -26.31 -20.08 -23.72
C GLU A 364 -27.64 -20.68 -23.27
N ASP A 365 -28.39 -21.31 -24.17
CA ASP A 365 -29.65 -22.01 -23.88
C ASP A 365 -29.48 -23.11 -22.82
N LEU A 366 -28.41 -23.93 -22.94
CA LEU A 366 -28.14 -25.03 -22.01
C LEU A 366 -27.74 -24.52 -20.61
N VAL A 367 -26.92 -23.46 -20.58
CA VAL A 367 -26.50 -22.84 -19.32
C VAL A 367 -27.67 -22.11 -18.69
N ALA A 368 -28.49 -21.42 -19.49
CA ALA A 368 -29.69 -20.73 -19.02
C ALA A 368 -30.69 -21.71 -18.40
N GLU A 369 -30.95 -22.84 -19.06
CA GLU A 369 -31.82 -23.91 -18.56
C GLU A 369 -31.30 -24.49 -17.23
N TYR A 370 -30.00 -24.76 -17.13
CA TYR A 370 -29.40 -25.26 -15.88
C TYR A 370 -29.57 -24.25 -14.75
N VAL A 371 -29.25 -22.98 -15.00
CA VAL A 371 -29.38 -21.91 -14.01
C VAL A 371 -30.83 -21.74 -13.59
N SER A 372 -31.79 -21.63 -14.53
CA SER A 372 -33.21 -21.44 -14.20
C SER A 372 -33.80 -22.59 -13.40
N THR A 373 -33.30 -23.82 -13.60
CA THR A 373 -33.78 -25.01 -12.89
C THR A 373 -33.21 -25.12 -11.48
N ASN A 374 -31.99 -24.65 -11.25
CA ASN A 374 -31.26 -24.87 -10.00
C ASN A 374 -31.16 -23.66 -9.09
N LEU A 375 -31.43 -22.45 -9.60
CA LEU A 375 -31.43 -21.23 -8.82
C LEU A 375 -32.58 -21.25 -7.80
N GLY A 376 -32.27 -20.94 -6.54
CA GLY A 376 -33.23 -21.09 -5.43
C GLY A 376 -33.45 -22.53 -4.96
N GLY A 377 -32.78 -23.52 -5.54
CA GLY A 377 -32.88 -24.93 -5.17
C GLY A 377 -31.98 -25.34 -4.00
N ASN A 378 -31.38 -26.54 -4.09
CA ASN A 378 -30.42 -27.05 -3.11
C ASN A 378 -29.22 -26.10 -3.00
N PRO A 379 -28.67 -25.82 -1.79
CA PRO A 379 -27.50 -24.95 -1.61
C PRO A 379 -26.32 -25.22 -2.57
N THR A 380 -26.06 -26.49 -2.89
CA THR A 380 -24.96 -26.87 -3.80
C THR A 380 -25.23 -26.50 -5.25
N SER A 381 -26.40 -26.90 -5.78
CA SER A 381 -26.78 -26.58 -7.16
C SER A 381 -27.11 -25.10 -7.34
N ASN A 382 -27.65 -24.44 -6.31
CA ASN A 382 -27.86 -23.00 -6.28
C ASN A 382 -26.53 -22.24 -6.41
N ARG A 383 -25.51 -22.63 -5.65
CA ARG A 383 -24.18 -22.00 -5.75
C ARG A 383 -23.56 -22.17 -7.13
N ARG A 384 -23.71 -23.34 -7.76
CA ARG A 384 -23.26 -23.57 -9.14
C ARG A 384 -24.03 -22.71 -10.13
N ALA A 385 -25.36 -22.61 -9.99
CA ALA A 385 -26.17 -21.75 -10.83
C ALA A 385 -25.74 -20.29 -10.71
N ILE A 386 -25.50 -19.79 -9.50
CA ILE A 386 -25.03 -18.44 -9.21
C ILE A 386 -23.69 -18.15 -9.93
N SER A 387 -22.70 -19.04 -9.81
CA SER A 387 -21.38 -18.82 -10.43
C SER A 387 -21.42 -18.80 -11.97
N MET A 388 -22.49 -19.32 -12.58
CA MET A 388 -22.67 -19.32 -14.04
C MET A 388 -23.35 -18.05 -14.55
N ILE A 389 -24.01 -17.23 -13.72
CA ILE A 389 -24.80 -16.07 -14.16
C ILE A 389 -23.96 -15.10 -15.01
N CYS A 390 -22.74 -14.79 -14.58
CA CYS A 390 -21.83 -13.90 -15.31
C CYS A 390 -21.41 -14.44 -16.68
N SER A 391 -21.40 -15.76 -16.87
CA SER A 391 -21.06 -16.37 -18.16
C SER A 391 -22.11 -16.12 -19.23
N LEU A 392 -23.37 -15.87 -18.82
CA LEU A 392 -24.48 -15.63 -19.74
C LEU A 392 -24.44 -14.23 -20.35
N PRO A 393 -24.96 -14.05 -21.59
CA PRO A 393 -25.20 -12.72 -22.17
C PRO A 393 -26.15 -11.88 -21.31
N LYS A 394 -26.00 -10.55 -21.33
CA LYS A 394 -26.80 -9.62 -20.50
C LYS A 394 -28.32 -9.87 -20.59
N GLU A 395 -28.84 -10.09 -21.80
CA GLU A 395 -30.28 -10.33 -22.01
C GLU A 395 -30.79 -11.59 -21.30
N SER A 396 -29.99 -12.66 -21.26
CA SER A 396 -30.36 -13.93 -20.62
C SER A 396 -30.28 -13.87 -19.10
N ARG A 397 -29.53 -12.94 -18.52
CA ARG A 397 -29.37 -12.81 -17.05
C ARG A 397 -30.66 -12.41 -16.35
N LYS A 398 -31.58 -11.73 -17.05
CA LYS A 398 -32.89 -11.30 -16.53
C LYS A 398 -33.70 -12.43 -15.92
N MET A 399 -33.50 -13.67 -16.38
CA MET A 399 -34.17 -14.84 -15.83
C MET A 399 -33.82 -15.11 -14.35
N ALA A 400 -32.69 -14.58 -13.84
CA ALA A 400 -32.27 -14.71 -12.46
C ALA A 400 -32.88 -13.64 -11.55
N GLU A 401 -33.50 -12.58 -12.09
CA GLU A 401 -34.11 -11.49 -11.32
C GLU A 401 -35.15 -11.97 -10.29
N PRO A 402 -36.08 -12.90 -10.63
CA PRO A 402 -37.04 -13.44 -9.66
C PRO A 402 -36.40 -14.15 -8.47
N HIS A 403 -35.13 -14.57 -8.61
CA HIS A 403 -34.39 -15.31 -7.60
C HIS A 403 -33.26 -14.49 -6.96
N ILE A 404 -33.21 -13.16 -7.16
CA ILE A 404 -32.20 -12.27 -6.58
C ILE A 404 -32.08 -12.46 -5.06
N GLU A 405 -33.20 -12.67 -4.38
CA GLU A 405 -33.22 -12.93 -2.93
C GLU A 405 -32.43 -14.17 -2.54
N SER A 406 -32.46 -15.21 -3.38
CA SER A 406 -31.66 -16.43 -3.19
C SER A 406 -30.18 -16.19 -3.47
N VAL A 407 -29.85 -15.35 -4.46
CA VAL A 407 -28.47 -14.94 -4.75
C VAL A 407 -27.89 -14.15 -3.57
N VAL A 408 -28.64 -13.19 -3.05
CA VAL A 408 -28.28 -12.41 -1.85
C VAL A 408 -28.05 -13.31 -0.65
N ALA A 409 -28.94 -14.27 -0.40
CA ALA A 409 -28.80 -15.21 0.73
C ALA A 409 -27.61 -16.16 0.59
N ALA A 410 -27.04 -16.31 -0.61
CA ALA A 410 -25.89 -17.17 -0.86
C ALA A 410 -24.54 -16.51 -0.52
N ILE A 411 -24.51 -15.19 -0.27
CA ILE A 411 -23.29 -14.46 0.10
C ILE A 411 -22.78 -14.99 1.44
N LYS A 412 -21.52 -15.45 1.45
CA LYS A 412 -20.86 -16.00 2.64
C LYS A 412 -19.94 -14.98 3.31
N THR A 413 -19.54 -15.28 4.54
CA THR A 413 -18.59 -14.47 5.31
C THR A 413 -17.15 -14.83 4.94
N GLY A 414 -16.39 -13.85 4.43
CA GLY A 414 -14.91 -13.87 4.50
C GLY A 414 -14.14 -14.34 3.27
N ASP A 415 -14.82 -14.80 2.20
CA ASP A 415 -14.15 -15.16 0.95
C ASP A 415 -13.92 -13.90 0.08
N GLU A 416 -12.66 -13.59 -0.21
CA GLU A 416 -12.31 -12.64 -1.27
C GLU A 416 -12.73 -13.26 -2.61
N ASN A 417 -13.57 -12.56 -3.38
CA ASN A 417 -14.21 -13.02 -4.63
C ASN A 417 -15.37 -14.02 -4.43
N ASP A 418 -16.44 -13.57 -3.78
CA ASP A 418 -17.68 -14.35 -3.61
C ASP A 418 -18.47 -14.39 -4.93
N PRO A 419 -18.72 -15.58 -5.53
CA PRO A 419 -19.47 -15.68 -6.79
C PRO A 419 -20.88 -15.09 -6.73
N ALA A 420 -21.47 -14.97 -5.54
CA ALA A 420 -22.78 -14.33 -5.38
C ALA A 420 -22.70 -12.80 -5.53
N ILE A 421 -21.60 -12.17 -5.10
CA ILE A 421 -21.37 -10.73 -5.31
C ILE A 421 -21.12 -10.47 -6.79
N ASP A 422 -20.28 -11.28 -7.44
CA ASP A 422 -20.04 -11.20 -8.88
C ASP A 422 -21.34 -11.36 -9.68
N ALA A 423 -22.17 -12.33 -9.31
CA ALA A 423 -23.46 -12.56 -9.96
C ALA A 423 -24.39 -11.35 -9.83
N LEU A 424 -24.46 -10.72 -8.65
CA LEU A 424 -25.27 -9.52 -8.42
C LEU A 424 -24.74 -8.32 -9.22
N GLU A 425 -23.42 -8.17 -9.34
CA GLU A 425 -22.81 -7.16 -10.20
C GLU A 425 -23.15 -7.42 -11.68
N CYS A 426 -23.05 -8.67 -12.13
CA CYS A 426 -23.43 -9.06 -13.49
C CYS A 426 -24.92 -8.88 -13.81
N LEU A 427 -25.79 -8.88 -12.79
CA LEU A 427 -27.21 -8.56 -12.91
C LEU A 427 -27.48 -7.06 -13.04
N GLY A 428 -26.51 -6.20 -12.70
CA GLY A 428 -26.65 -4.74 -12.80
C GLY A 428 -27.62 -4.19 -11.75
N HIS A 429 -28.43 -3.20 -12.15
CA HIS A 429 -29.31 -2.42 -11.27
C HIS A 429 -30.15 -3.27 -10.30
N PRO A 430 -30.81 -4.37 -10.70
CA PRO A 430 -31.54 -5.23 -9.77
C PRO A 430 -30.66 -5.81 -8.64
N GLY A 431 -29.42 -6.20 -8.96
CA GLY A 431 -28.47 -6.74 -7.98
C GLY A 431 -27.96 -5.67 -7.02
N PHE A 432 -27.58 -4.49 -7.54
CA PHE A 432 -27.19 -3.33 -6.74
C PHE A 432 -28.32 -2.87 -5.80
N LEU A 433 -29.55 -2.81 -6.31
CA LEU A 433 -30.73 -2.43 -5.53
C LEU A 433 -30.95 -3.39 -4.34
N ALA A 434 -30.84 -4.70 -4.58
CA ALA A 434 -31.04 -5.70 -3.54
C ALA A 434 -30.00 -5.60 -2.42
N ILE A 435 -28.71 -5.43 -2.76
CA ILE A 435 -27.65 -5.25 -1.76
C ILE A 435 -27.84 -3.94 -0.98
N ARG A 436 -28.18 -2.85 -1.67
CA ARG A 436 -28.45 -1.57 -1.02
C ARG A 436 -29.59 -1.68 0.00
N GLN A 437 -30.68 -2.38 -0.35
CA GLN A 437 -31.78 -2.63 0.57
C GLN A 437 -31.32 -3.41 1.81
N GLU A 438 -30.51 -4.46 1.66
CA GLU A 438 -29.97 -5.24 2.78
C GLU A 438 -29.01 -4.42 3.67
N VAL A 439 -28.31 -3.41 3.14
CA VAL A 439 -27.52 -2.47 3.95
C VAL A 439 -28.42 -1.57 4.79
N THR A 440 -29.51 -1.06 4.21
CA THR A 440 -30.42 -0.13 4.91
C THR A 440 -31.33 -0.83 5.90
N GLU A 441 -31.90 -1.97 5.49
CA GLU A 441 -32.91 -2.75 6.18
C GLU A 441 -32.57 -4.24 5.99
N PRO A 442 -31.62 -4.78 6.79
CA PRO A 442 -31.18 -6.15 6.65
C PRO A 442 -32.34 -7.12 6.90
N LYS A 443 -32.62 -7.98 5.93
CA LYS A 443 -33.64 -9.04 6.01
C LYS A 443 -33.01 -10.43 5.97
N ARG A 444 -31.99 -10.61 5.14
CA ARG A 444 -31.31 -11.88 4.88
C ARG A 444 -29.87 -11.87 5.33
N LEU A 445 -29.19 -10.75 5.09
CA LEU A 445 -27.80 -10.57 5.47
C LEU A 445 -27.69 -9.85 6.82
N ASN A 446 -26.59 -10.08 7.52
CA ASN A 446 -26.20 -9.14 8.57
C ASN A 446 -25.64 -7.85 7.90
N LYS A 447 -25.69 -6.75 8.65
CA LYS A 447 -25.31 -5.44 8.14
C LYS A 447 -23.84 -5.35 7.66
N PRO A 448 -22.84 -5.93 8.37
CA PRO A 448 -21.45 -5.93 7.91
C PRO A 448 -21.25 -6.65 6.56
N ILE A 449 -21.89 -7.81 6.35
CA ILE A 449 -21.79 -8.56 5.08
C ILE A 449 -22.42 -7.76 3.95
N ALA A 450 -23.60 -7.18 4.16
CA ALA A 450 -24.26 -6.35 3.15
C ALA A 450 -23.39 -5.13 2.79
N ALA A 451 -22.78 -4.48 3.78
CA ALA A 451 -21.90 -3.33 3.57
C ALA A 451 -20.62 -3.73 2.81
N ARG A 452 -20.04 -4.89 3.12
CA ARG A 452 -18.91 -5.48 2.38
C ARG A 452 -19.29 -5.72 0.92
N ALA A 453 -20.42 -6.39 0.67
CA ALA A 453 -20.89 -6.67 -0.68
C ALA A 453 -21.04 -5.37 -1.49
N LEU A 454 -21.65 -4.33 -0.90
CA LEU A 454 -21.76 -3.02 -1.54
C LEU A 454 -20.40 -2.37 -1.84
N ALA A 455 -19.40 -2.59 -0.98
CA ALA A 455 -18.04 -2.06 -1.15
C ALA A 455 -17.21 -2.84 -2.19
N GLU A 456 -17.51 -4.11 -2.42
CA GLU A 456 -16.82 -4.95 -3.40
C GLU A 456 -17.29 -4.68 -4.83
N MET A 457 -18.61 -4.55 -5.02
CA MET A 457 -19.22 -4.26 -6.33
C MET A 457 -18.67 -2.98 -6.96
N ASP A 458 -18.59 -2.93 -8.30
CA ASP A 458 -18.21 -1.72 -9.02
C ASP A 458 -19.34 -0.66 -9.02
N VAL A 459 -19.31 0.19 -7.99
CA VAL A 459 -20.27 1.27 -7.73
C VAL A 459 -20.35 2.30 -8.87
N LYS A 460 -19.41 2.30 -9.83
CA LYS A 460 -19.41 3.27 -10.94
C LYS A 460 -20.60 3.12 -11.90
N SER A 461 -21.31 2.00 -11.88
CA SER A 461 -22.04 1.58 -13.07
C SER A 461 -23.49 2.07 -13.22
N GLU A 462 -24.36 2.17 -12.20
CA GLU A 462 -25.80 2.34 -12.52
C GLU A 462 -26.61 3.34 -11.66
N GLU A 463 -26.22 3.66 -10.41
CA GLU A 463 -26.93 4.66 -9.56
C GLU A 463 -26.02 5.36 -8.52
N PRO A 464 -25.27 6.42 -8.89
CA PRO A 464 -24.31 7.04 -7.98
C PRO A 464 -24.98 7.76 -6.80
N ASP A 465 -26.10 8.45 -7.01
CA ASP A 465 -26.76 9.26 -5.97
C ASP A 465 -27.37 8.40 -4.86
N ALA A 466 -28.09 7.36 -5.26
CA ALA A 466 -28.73 6.40 -4.36
C ALA A 466 -27.71 5.59 -3.56
N THR A 467 -26.59 5.24 -4.19
CA THR A 467 -25.48 4.56 -3.51
C THR A 467 -24.73 5.50 -2.57
N LEU A 468 -24.53 6.76 -2.97
CA LEU A 468 -23.95 7.79 -2.13
C LEU A 468 -24.79 7.99 -0.86
N GLU A 469 -26.10 8.15 -0.97
CA GLU A 469 -26.99 8.32 0.18
C GLU A 469 -26.84 7.15 1.17
N THR A 470 -26.85 5.92 0.64
CA THR A 470 -26.72 4.71 1.46
C THR A 470 -25.37 4.66 2.16
N ALA A 471 -24.28 4.88 1.40
CA ALA A 471 -22.92 4.86 1.93
C ALA A 471 -22.70 5.96 2.98
N VAL A 472 -23.25 7.15 2.79
CA VAL A 472 -23.20 8.26 3.76
C VAL A 472 -23.92 7.90 5.06
N LYS A 473 -25.08 7.23 4.96
CA LYS A 473 -25.86 6.81 6.13
C LYS A 473 -25.12 5.73 6.92
N CYS A 474 -24.60 4.70 6.26
CA CYS A 474 -23.92 3.59 6.95
C CYS A 474 -22.45 3.87 7.33
N ALA A 475 -21.81 4.89 6.74
CA ALA A 475 -20.53 5.42 7.26
C ALA A 475 -20.68 6.05 8.66
N ARG A 476 -21.92 6.33 9.11
CA ARG A 476 -22.25 6.80 10.46
C ARG A 476 -22.88 5.71 11.32
N ASP A 477 -22.76 4.44 10.92
CA ASP A 477 -23.30 3.33 11.71
C ASP A 477 -22.55 3.16 13.04
N LYS A 478 -23.20 2.50 14.02
CA LYS A 478 -22.57 2.19 15.31
C LYS A 478 -21.54 1.08 15.19
N ASP A 479 -21.72 0.17 14.24
CA ASP A 479 -20.81 -0.94 13.97
C ASP A 479 -19.58 -0.47 13.17
N SER A 480 -18.39 -0.77 13.66
CA SER A 480 -17.12 -0.35 13.05
C SER A 480 -16.84 -1.03 11.71
N GLU A 481 -17.27 -2.28 11.51
CA GLU A 481 -17.10 -2.98 10.23
C GLU A 481 -18.02 -2.36 9.17
N VAL A 482 -19.27 -2.07 9.53
CA VAL A 482 -20.22 -1.37 8.64
C VAL A 482 -19.65 -0.02 8.23
N ARG A 483 -19.15 0.78 9.18
CA ARG A 483 -18.51 2.07 8.87
C ARG A 483 -17.32 1.92 7.94
N LYS A 484 -16.45 0.93 8.17
CA LYS A 484 -15.26 0.68 7.35
C LYS A 484 -15.64 0.42 5.90
N TRP A 485 -16.54 -0.53 5.65
CA TRP A 485 -16.96 -0.90 4.29
C TRP A 485 -17.69 0.24 3.59
N CYS A 486 -18.59 0.93 4.28
CA CYS A 486 -19.28 2.08 3.70
C CYS A 486 -18.34 3.25 3.40
N SER A 487 -17.29 3.44 4.20
CA SER A 487 -16.25 4.43 3.90
C SER A 487 -15.49 4.07 2.64
N GLN A 488 -15.18 2.78 2.44
CA GLN A 488 -14.58 2.30 1.19
C GLN A 488 -15.50 2.54 -0.01
N THR A 489 -16.81 2.27 0.11
CA THR A 489 -17.81 2.61 -0.91
C THR A 489 -17.80 4.11 -1.23
N LEU A 490 -17.78 4.99 -0.21
CA LEU A 490 -17.68 6.44 -0.40
C LEU A 490 -16.42 6.84 -1.18
N GLY A 491 -15.27 6.24 -0.86
CA GLY A 491 -14.02 6.49 -1.57
C GLY A 491 -14.11 6.08 -3.05
N LYS A 492 -14.70 4.91 -3.33
CA LYS A 492 -14.89 4.38 -4.69
C LYS A 492 -15.86 5.20 -5.55
N ILE A 493 -16.87 5.85 -4.96
CA ILE A 493 -17.79 6.75 -5.68
C ILE A 493 -17.03 7.94 -6.30
N GLY A 494 -15.96 8.41 -5.68
CA GLY A 494 -15.12 9.48 -6.23
C GLY A 494 -15.66 10.89 -5.96
N ALA A 495 -15.47 11.80 -6.91
CA ALA A 495 -15.73 13.23 -6.76
C ALA A 495 -17.11 13.59 -6.19
N PRO A 496 -18.23 12.91 -6.54
CA PRO A 496 -19.54 13.19 -5.94
C PRO A 496 -19.58 12.99 -4.42
N ALA A 497 -18.79 12.07 -3.88
CA ALA A 497 -18.74 11.77 -2.45
C ALA A 497 -17.81 12.72 -1.67
N LEU A 498 -16.95 13.49 -2.34
CA LEU A 498 -15.92 14.29 -1.69
C LEU A 498 -16.49 15.24 -0.60
N PRO A 499 -17.59 15.99 -0.82
CA PRO A 499 -18.13 16.87 0.22
C PRO A 499 -18.49 16.11 1.51
N GLN A 500 -19.09 14.93 1.38
CA GLN A 500 -19.50 14.10 2.52
C GLN A 500 -18.28 13.49 3.23
N ILE A 501 -17.25 13.09 2.48
CA ILE A 501 -15.98 12.62 3.04
C ILE A 501 -15.29 13.73 3.87
N LEU A 502 -15.29 14.97 3.36
CA LEU A 502 -14.73 16.11 4.08
C LEU A 502 -15.51 16.44 5.35
N ASP A 503 -16.84 16.31 5.33
CA ASP A 503 -17.67 16.50 6.52
C ASP A 503 -17.40 15.44 7.59
N LEU A 504 -17.21 14.18 7.21
CA LEU A 504 -16.77 13.11 8.12
C LEU A 504 -15.41 13.44 8.76
N LEU A 505 -14.44 13.91 7.96
CA LEU A 505 -13.10 14.29 8.44
C LEU A 505 -13.10 15.47 9.41
N ARG A 506 -14.04 16.41 9.26
CA ARG A 506 -14.21 17.58 10.13
C ARG A 506 -14.93 17.27 11.44
N SER A 507 -15.53 16.07 11.55
CA SER A 507 -16.23 15.66 12.76
C SER A 507 -15.30 15.67 13.99
N SER A 508 -15.87 16.03 15.15
CA SER A 508 -15.22 15.86 16.45
C SER A 508 -15.26 14.41 16.94
N ASP A 509 -16.15 13.59 16.39
CA ASP A 509 -16.24 12.17 16.67
C ASP A 509 -15.05 11.44 15.99
N LYS A 510 -14.28 10.72 16.80
CA LYS A 510 -13.10 9.98 16.35
C LYS A 510 -13.49 8.93 15.31
N ASP A 511 -14.62 8.26 15.49
CA ASP A 511 -15.06 7.17 14.62
C ASP A 511 -15.49 7.68 13.25
N LEU A 512 -16.19 8.82 13.21
CA LEU A 512 -16.58 9.47 11.96
C LEU A 512 -15.37 10.07 11.23
N LYS A 513 -14.41 10.61 11.98
CA LYS A 513 -13.15 11.09 11.41
C LYS A 513 -12.33 9.96 10.78
N GLU A 514 -12.29 8.80 11.44
CA GLU A 514 -11.66 7.60 10.90
C GLU A 514 -12.37 7.12 9.63
N ALA A 515 -13.71 7.12 9.61
CA ALA A 515 -14.49 6.82 8.42
C ALA A 515 -14.12 7.74 7.23
N GLY A 516 -14.06 9.05 7.44
CA GLY A 516 -13.63 10.00 6.40
C GLY A 516 -12.18 9.77 5.93
N THR A 517 -11.28 9.40 6.85
CA THR A 517 -9.89 9.07 6.51
C THR A 517 -9.80 7.79 5.68
N ASN A 518 -10.58 6.77 6.06
CA ASN A 518 -10.67 5.51 5.32
C ASN A 518 -11.26 5.74 3.92
N ALA A 519 -12.27 6.59 3.79
CA ALA A 519 -12.82 6.93 2.48
C ALA A 519 -11.78 7.59 1.57
N LEU A 520 -11.00 8.56 2.07
CA LEU A 520 -9.89 9.14 1.31
C LEU A 520 -8.81 8.11 0.93
N ASN A 521 -8.61 7.06 1.71
CA ASN A 521 -7.67 6.00 1.34
C ASN A 521 -8.12 5.21 0.10
N PHE A 522 -9.41 5.09 -0.16
CA PHE A 522 -9.95 4.43 -1.36
C PHE A 522 -10.31 5.41 -2.47
N PHE A 523 -10.07 6.70 -2.25
CA PHE A 523 -10.37 7.77 -3.19
C PHE A 523 -9.30 7.86 -4.29
N LYS A 524 -9.73 7.66 -5.53
CA LYS A 524 -8.86 7.58 -6.71
C LYS A 524 -9.34 8.46 -7.88
N ASP A 525 -10.29 9.36 -7.63
CA ASP A 525 -10.88 10.15 -8.71
C ASP A 525 -10.01 11.38 -9.04
N PRO A 526 -9.41 11.46 -10.25
CA PRO A 526 -8.56 12.58 -10.64
C PRO A 526 -9.33 13.91 -10.78
N ILE A 527 -10.65 13.87 -11.01
CA ILE A 527 -11.48 15.07 -11.17
C ILE A 527 -11.43 15.94 -9.91
N ALA A 528 -11.34 15.31 -8.74
CA ALA A 528 -11.30 15.97 -7.45
C ALA A 528 -9.92 16.50 -7.03
N LYS A 529 -8.87 16.30 -7.84
CA LYS A 529 -7.48 16.68 -7.51
C LYS A 529 -7.35 18.16 -7.13
N GLN A 530 -7.95 19.06 -7.92
CA GLN A 530 -7.86 20.51 -7.65
C GLN A 530 -8.54 20.88 -6.32
N GLU A 531 -9.70 20.30 -6.04
CA GLU A 531 -10.42 20.57 -4.79
C GLU A 531 -9.65 19.99 -3.58
N LEU A 532 -9.08 18.79 -3.71
CA LEU A 532 -8.22 18.21 -2.68
C LEU A 532 -6.97 19.09 -2.41
N VAL A 533 -6.32 19.63 -3.44
CA VAL A 533 -5.20 20.58 -3.27
C VAL A 533 -5.63 21.82 -2.50
N LYS A 534 -6.81 22.37 -2.80
CA LYS A 534 -7.36 23.52 -2.08
C LYS A 534 -7.64 23.19 -0.61
N VAL A 535 -8.33 22.07 -0.34
CA VAL A 535 -8.61 21.60 1.03
C VAL A 535 -7.33 21.41 1.83
N ARG A 536 -6.30 20.81 1.21
CA ARG A 536 -4.97 20.67 1.82
C ARG A 536 -4.38 22.03 2.19
N ALA A 537 -4.43 23.01 1.30
CA ALA A 537 -3.91 24.35 1.55
C ALA A 537 -4.62 25.04 2.74
N GLU A 538 -5.94 24.93 2.84
CA GLU A 538 -6.74 25.49 3.94
C GLU A 538 -6.45 24.86 5.31
N ASN A 539 -5.93 23.63 5.31
CA ASN A 539 -5.67 22.81 6.49
C ASN A 539 -4.18 22.63 6.82
N SER A 540 -3.30 23.36 6.13
CA SER A 540 -1.85 23.38 6.36
C SER A 540 -1.35 24.77 6.76
N GLY A 541 -0.03 24.95 6.87
CA GLY A 541 0.59 26.22 7.26
C GLY A 541 0.91 26.35 8.74
N TRP A 542 1.61 27.43 9.09
CA TRP A 542 2.10 27.71 10.44
C TRP A 542 0.99 27.87 11.48
N MET A 543 -0.20 28.29 11.06
CA MET A 543 -1.37 28.50 11.92
C MET A 543 -2.29 27.27 12.00
N ALA A 544 -1.97 26.19 11.28
CA ALA A 544 -2.73 24.94 11.39
C ALA A 544 -2.51 24.32 12.78
N ASN A 545 -3.59 23.84 13.39
CA ASN A 545 -3.51 23.02 14.60
C ASN A 545 -3.49 21.53 14.22
N GLN A 546 -3.34 20.67 15.21
CA GLN A 546 -3.26 19.22 14.99
C GLN A 546 -4.45 18.65 14.21
N LYS A 547 -5.66 19.16 14.45
CA LYS A 547 -6.88 18.71 13.74
C LYS A 547 -6.80 19.00 12.25
N LYS A 548 -6.41 20.22 11.88
CA LYS A 548 -6.23 20.63 10.47
C LYS A 548 -5.12 19.82 9.80
N LEU A 549 -3.98 19.64 10.46
CA LEU A 549 -2.87 18.85 9.92
C LEU A 549 -3.28 17.40 9.63
N GLN A 550 -4.10 16.78 10.48
CA GLN A 550 -4.61 15.43 10.22
C GLN A 550 -5.47 15.37 8.94
N ILE A 551 -6.27 16.41 8.65
CA ILE A 551 -7.03 16.50 7.41
C ILE A 551 -6.06 16.65 6.22
N ALA A 552 -5.09 17.55 6.32
CA ALA A 552 -4.07 17.72 5.29
C ALA A 552 -3.32 16.40 5.00
N GLN A 553 -2.95 15.64 6.03
CA GLN A 553 -2.29 14.34 5.92
C GLN A 553 -3.16 13.24 5.28
N ALA A 554 -4.47 13.24 5.54
CA ALA A 554 -5.38 12.30 4.89
C ALA A 554 -5.53 12.64 3.39
N VAL A 555 -5.62 13.93 3.07
CA VAL A 555 -5.69 14.45 1.69
C VAL A 555 -4.39 14.21 0.93
N ASP A 556 -3.24 14.39 1.59
CA ASP A 556 -1.90 14.01 1.13
C ASP A 556 -1.85 12.61 0.53
N LYS A 557 -2.34 11.63 1.29
CA LYS A 557 -2.34 10.23 0.89
C LYS A 557 -3.24 9.97 -0.31
N ALA A 558 -4.39 10.64 -0.38
CA ALA A 558 -5.30 10.55 -1.53
C ALA A 558 -4.67 11.16 -2.79
N LEU A 559 -4.08 12.35 -2.67
CA LEU A 559 -3.38 13.02 -3.78
C LEU A 559 -2.21 12.18 -4.31
N ALA A 560 -1.42 11.57 -3.43
CA ALA A 560 -0.32 10.70 -3.83
C ALA A 560 -0.80 9.50 -4.67
N LYS A 561 -1.96 8.92 -4.32
CA LYS A 561 -2.56 7.81 -5.08
C LYS A 561 -3.05 8.25 -6.46
N ILE A 562 -3.75 9.38 -6.52
CA ILE A 562 -4.20 9.97 -7.79
C ILE A 562 -3.00 10.22 -8.72
N MET A 563 -1.91 10.79 -8.19
CA MET A 563 -0.71 11.07 -8.97
C MET A 563 0.04 9.80 -9.41
N SER A 564 0.03 8.74 -8.61
CA SER A 564 0.64 7.47 -9.01
C SER A 564 -0.09 6.80 -10.17
N GLU A 565 -1.42 6.90 -10.22
CA GLU A 565 -2.22 6.34 -11.31
C GLU A 565 -2.06 7.15 -12.61
N GLU A 566 -2.00 8.49 -12.52
CA GLU A 566 -1.69 9.34 -13.68
C GLU A 566 -0.34 8.98 -14.32
N ASN A 567 0.68 8.68 -13.51
CA ASN A 567 2.01 8.30 -14.03
C ASN A 567 1.99 6.91 -14.70
N GLN A 568 1.22 5.95 -14.17
CA GLN A 568 1.06 4.62 -14.77
C GLN A 568 0.33 4.68 -16.12
N GLU A 569 -0.70 5.53 -16.25
CA GLU A 569 -1.39 5.74 -17.53
C GLU A 569 -0.53 6.44 -18.60
N HIS A 570 0.49 7.19 -18.19
CA HIS A 570 1.43 7.86 -19.08
C HIS A 570 2.57 6.96 -19.56
N GLU A 571 2.95 5.93 -18.78
CA GLU A 571 3.97 4.95 -19.17
C GLU A 571 3.41 3.82 -20.05
N THR A 572 2.10 3.61 -20.05
CA THR A 572 1.39 2.57 -20.82
C THR A 572 0.84 3.05 -22.18
N LYS A 573 0.89 4.36 -22.47
CA LYS A 573 0.53 4.98 -23.77
C LYS A 573 1.78 5.35 -24.55
#